data_AF-M7MKN4-F1
#
_entry.id   AF-M7MKN4-F1
#
_cell.length_a   1.000
_cell.length_b   1.000
_cell.length_c   1.000
_cell.angle_alpha   90.00
_cell.angle_beta   90.00
_cell.angle_gamma   90.00
#
_symmetry.space_group_name_H-M   'P 1'
#
loop_
_entity.id
_entity.type
_entity.pdbx_description
1 polymer ?
#
loop_
_entity_poly.entity_id
_entity_poly.type
_entity_poly.pdbx_seq_one_letter_code
_entity_poly.pdbx_strand_id
1 'polypeptide(L)' 'MPIVYKDIKLDHGFRIDLLVENKAVFELKTVETFTYVHTA' A
#
# COMPACT_ATOMS: atom_id res chain seq x y z
N MET A 1 7.72 1.25 -9.68
CA MET A 1 8.54 2.47 -9.51
C MET A 1 9.70 2.09 -8.60
N PRO A 2 10.92 2.63 -8.76
CA PRO A 2 12.03 2.30 -7.86
C PRO A 2 11.72 2.85 -6.47
N ILE A 3 11.44 1.97 -5.51
CA ILE A 3 11.24 2.35 -4.10
C ILE A 3 12.61 2.38 -3.43
N VAL A 4 12.96 3.52 -2.84
CA VAL A 4 14.16 3.68 -2.03
C VAL A 4 13.73 3.77 -0.57
N TYR A 5 14.15 2.81 0.24
CA TYR A 5 13.85 2.79 1.68
C TYR A 5 15.16 2.64 2.46
N LYS A 6 15.44 3.57 3.39
CA LYS A 6 16.67 3.59 4.20
C LYS A 6 17.94 3.39 3.35
N ASP A 7 18.04 4.14 2.25
CA ASP A 7 19.14 4.09 1.28
C ASP A 7 19.33 2.75 0.55
N ILE A 8 18.44 1.77 0.77
CA ILE A 8 18.37 0.53 0.02
C ILE A 8 17.41 0.74 -1.16
N LYS A 9 17.95 0.61 -2.37
CA LYS A 9 17.14 0.51 -3.59
C LYS A 9 16.53 -0.89 -3.64
N LEU A 10 15.21 -0.95 -3.53
CA LEU A 10 14.48 -2.21 -3.68
C LEU A 10 14.34 -2.50 -5.18
N ASP A 11 15.33 -3.17 -5.74
CA ASP A 11 15.47 -3.46 -7.18
C ASP A 11 14.53 -4.57 -7.68
N HIS A 12 13.26 -4.60 -7.25
CA HIS A 12 12.26 -5.50 -7.82
C HIS A 12 10.85 -4.89 -7.73
N GLY A 13 10.27 -4.48 -8.86
CA GLY A 13 8.85 -4.65 -9.21
C GLY A 13 7.73 -4.20 -8.26
N PHE A 14 7.97 -3.37 -7.23
CA PHE A 14 6.88 -2.96 -6.34
C PHE A 14 5.91 -2.01 -7.06
N ARG A 15 4.64 -2.43 -7.13
CA ARG A 15 3.49 -1.59 -7.49
C ARG A 15 2.88 -1.10 -6.19
N ILE A 16 2.77 0.23 -6.06
CA ILE A 16 2.07 0.84 -4.94
C ILE A 16 0.58 0.81 -5.28
N ASP A 17 -0.26 0.34 -4.36
CA ASP A 17 -1.71 0.41 -4.51
C ASP A 17 -2.21 1.85 -4.33
N LEU A 18 -1.84 2.50 -3.22
CA LEU A 18 -2.21 3.89 -2.94
C LEU A 18 -1.08 4.67 -2.25
N LEU A 19 -0.82 5.89 -2.74
CA LEU A 19 0.07 6.88 -2.13
C LEU A 19 -0.72 8.14 -1.78
N VAL A 20 -0.67 8.55 -0.51
CA VAL A 20 -1.36 9.74 0.01
C VAL A 20 -0.35 10.78 0.46
N GLU A 21 -0.52 12.02 -0.01
CA GLU A 21 0.29 13.19 0.35
C GLU A 21 1.81 13.00 0.21
N ASN A 22 2.26 12.08 -0.66
CA ASN A 22 3.67 11.64 -0.76
C ASN A 22 4.31 11.21 0.57
N LYS A 23 3.49 10.83 1.55
CA LYS A 23 3.92 10.55 2.94
C LYS A 23 3.49 9.17 3.43
N ALA A 24 2.34 8.68 2.96
CA ALA A 24 1.78 7.42 3.42
C ALA A 24 1.50 6.49 2.24
N VAL A 25 2.05 5.28 2.30
CA VAL A 25 1.79 4.20 1.36
C VAL A 25 0.81 3.23 2.02
N PHE A 26 -0.26 2.91 1.31
CA PHE A 26 -1.24 1.92 1.74
C PHE A 26 -1.24 0.74 0.78
N GLU A 27 -1.22 -0.45 1.35
CA GLU A 27 -1.42 -1.71 0.64
C GLU A 27 -2.89 -2.12 0.83
N LEU A 28 -3.60 -2.40 -0.25
CA LEU A 28 -4.99 -2.82 -0.18
C LEU A 28 -5.06 -4.35 -0.12
N LYS A 29 -5.84 -4.86 0.83
CA LYS A 29 -6.18 -6.28 0.94
C LYS A 29 -7.69 -6.43 0.96
N THR A 30 -8.18 -7.47 0.29
CA THR A 30 -9.60 -7.80 0.29
C THR A 30 -9.90 -8.71 1.47
N VAL A 31 -11.07 -8.55 2.08
CA VAL A 31 -11.59 -9.45 3.11
C VAL A 31 -12.57 -10.45 2.50
N GLU A 32 -12.64 -11.67 3.03
CA GLU A 32 -13.52 -12.72 2.50
C GLU A 32 -15.01 -12.41 2.71
N THR A 33 -15.36 -11.65 3.74
CA THR A 33 -16.73 -11.27 4.05
C THR A 33 -16.76 -9.93 4.78
N PHE A 34 -17.77 -9.11 4.50
CA PHE A 34 -18.00 -7.86 5.21
C PHE A 34 -18.63 -8.10 6.59
N THR A 35 -18.22 -7.30 7.56
CA THR A 35 -18.83 -7.23 8.90
C THR A 35 -19.46 -5.85 9.12
N TYR A 36 -20.24 -5.68 10.18
CA TYR A 36 -20.94 -4.42 10.47
C TYR A 36 -20.04 -3.17 10.46
N VAL A 37 -18.76 -3.28 10.84
CA VAL A 37 -17.81 -2.14 10.82
C VAL A 37 -17.46 -1.65 9.41
N HIS A 38 -17.79 -2.41 8.37
CA HIS A 38 -17.57 -2.05 6.97
C HIS A 38 -18.78 -1.33 6.36
N THR A 39 -19.84 -1.08 7.14
CA THR A 39 -21.04 -0.35 6.71
C THR A 39 -20.96 1.09 7.20
N ALA A 40 -21.40 2.05 6.37
CA ALA A 40 -21.39 3.49 6.67
C ALA A 40 -22.70 3.96 7.32
#